data_AF-A0A8E2E949-F1
#
_entry.id   AF-A0A8E2E949-F1
#
_cell.length_a   1.000
_cell.length_b   1.000
_cell.length_c   1.000
_cell.angle_alpha   90.00
_cell.angle_beta   90.00
_cell.angle_gamma   90.00
#
_symmetry.space_group_name_H-M   'P 1'
#
loop_
_entity.id
_entity.type
_entity.pdbx_description
1 polymer ?
#
loop_
_entity_poly.entity_id
_entity_poly.type
_entity_poly.pdbx_seq_one_letter_code
_entity_poly.pdbx_strand_id
1 'polypeptide(L)'
;MRYSILLSSLLLLLGTSLASPLPDVSQTLQNILKNTDKSKLYTYPTDLTRGIVPKPFHSHNDYWRDVPFYSALSYGAVSTEADVWLINGTLYVGHELGALTDVRTFDSLYIQPILDTLHRQNPVTKFSPKTTKNGVFDTSSGQTLYLFVDVKTDGTTTWPAVLSALSPLQNANYLTTHDGTTLDPGPVTVIGTGNTPLSLI
;
A
#
# COMPACT_ATOMS: atom_id res chain seq x y z
N MET A 1 -14.45 -62.22 2.93
CA MET A 1 -13.62 -61.30 3.73
C MET A 1 -14.02 -59.88 3.39
N ARG A 2 -13.97 -58.99 4.38
CA ARG A 2 -14.80 -57.77 4.53
C ARG A 2 -14.47 -56.65 3.55
N TYR A 3 -15.51 -56.01 2.99
CA TYR A 3 -15.44 -54.71 2.33
C TYR A 3 -15.23 -53.61 3.38
N SER A 4 -14.17 -52.80 3.25
CA SER A 4 -13.99 -51.57 4.02
C SER A 4 -14.21 -50.37 3.10
N ILE A 5 -15.33 -49.69 3.30
CA ILE A 5 -15.62 -48.38 2.69
C ILE A 5 -14.97 -47.34 3.60
N LEU A 6 -13.92 -46.67 3.13
CA LEU A 6 -13.38 -45.47 3.77
C LEU A 6 -14.33 -44.30 3.46
N LEU A 7 -15.20 -43.95 4.41
CA LEU A 7 -15.88 -42.66 4.40
C LEU A 7 -14.85 -41.58 4.76
N SER A 8 -14.39 -40.84 3.75
CA SER A 8 -13.71 -39.56 3.96
C SER A 8 -14.75 -38.51 4.36
N SER A 9 -14.84 -38.22 5.66
CA SER A 9 -15.60 -37.09 6.18
C SER A 9 -14.96 -35.78 5.72
N LEU A 10 -15.55 -35.16 4.70
CA LEU A 10 -15.26 -33.81 4.25
C LEU A 10 -15.76 -32.82 5.32
N LEU A 11 -14.84 -32.29 6.14
CA LEU A 11 -15.13 -31.19 7.05
C LEU A 11 -15.18 -29.90 6.21
N LEU A 12 -16.37 -29.43 5.86
CA LEU A 12 -16.56 -28.04 5.44
C LEU A 12 -16.36 -27.15 6.69
N LEU A 13 -15.17 -26.57 6.84
CA LEU A 13 -15.02 -25.40 7.70
C LEU A 13 -15.65 -24.21 6.96
N LEU A 14 -16.93 -23.93 7.26
CA LEU A 14 -17.45 -22.59 7.05
C LEU A 14 -16.66 -21.65 7.97
N GLY A 15 -15.79 -20.84 7.38
CA GLY A 15 -15.12 -19.75 8.08
C GLY A 15 -16.17 -18.77 8.57
N THR A 16 -16.60 -18.90 9.82
CA THR A 16 -17.37 -17.88 10.50
C THR A 16 -16.43 -16.70 10.73
N SER A 17 -16.63 -15.60 10.01
CA SER A 17 -16.11 -14.31 10.43
C SER A 17 -16.60 -14.11 11.86
N LEU A 18 -15.69 -14.13 12.84
CA LEU A 18 -16.00 -13.69 14.20
C LEU A 18 -16.25 -12.19 14.09
N ALA A 19 -17.48 -11.80 13.77
CA ALA A 19 -17.94 -10.45 14.00
C ALA A 19 -17.72 -10.20 15.48
N SER A 20 -16.82 -9.28 15.83
CA SER A 20 -16.61 -8.86 17.20
C SER A 20 -17.99 -8.57 17.79
N PRO A 21 -18.42 -9.28 18.85
CA PRO A 21 -19.74 -9.07 19.39
C PRO A 21 -19.83 -7.60 19.81
N LEU A 22 -20.91 -6.93 19.41
CA LEU A 22 -21.18 -5.59 19.90
C LEU A 22 -21.15 -5.64 21.43
N PRO A 23 -20.64 -4.59 22.10
CA PRO A 23 -20.69 -4.49 23.54
C PRO A 23 -22.11 -4.79 24.06
N ASP A 24 -22.23 -5.51 25.18
CA ASP A 24 -23.52 -5.74 25.84
C ASP A 24 -24.00 -4.44 26.50
N VAL A 25 -24.61 -3.59 25.68
CA VAL A 25 -25.11 -2.26 26.03
C VAL A 25 -26.54 -2.09 25.55
N SER A 26 -27.21 -1.03 26.02
CA SER A 26 -28.60 -0.74 25.64
C SER A 26 -28.81 -0.76 24.13
N GLN A 27 -30.00 -1.22 23.70
CA GLN A 27 -30.34 -1.28 22.27
C GLN A 27 -30.18 0.07 21.56
N THR A 28 -30.48 1.17 22.26
CA THR A 28 -30.26 2.53 21.76
C THR A 28 -28.79 2.79 21.46
N LEU A 29 -27.87 2.42 22.37
CA LEU A 29 -26.44 2.57 22.13
C LEU A 29 -25.96 1.65 21.00
N GLN A 30 -26.48 0.43 20.90
CA GLN A 30 -26.16 -0.46 19.78
C GLN A 30 -26.58 0.15 18.43
N ASN A 31 -27.74 0.80 18.34
CA ASN A 31 -28.22 1.46 17.12
C ASN A 31 -27.33 2.63 16.70
N ILE A 32 -26.81 3.38 17.68
CA ILE A 32 -25.84 4.48 17.47
C ILE A 32 -24.50 3.91 16.99
N LEU A 33 -23.94 2.89 17.68
CA LEU A 33 -22.66 2.28 17.31
C LEU A 33 -22.69 1.62 15.92
N LYS A 34 -23.85 1.11 15.50
CA LYS A 34 -24.09 0.58 14.15
C LYS A 34 -24.31 1.66 13.09
N ASN A 35 -24.42 2.94 13.46
CA ASN A 35 -24.83 4.03 12.57
C ASN A 35 -26.10 3.71 11.77
N THR A 36 -27.12 3.17 12.44
CA THR A 36 -28.37 2.72 11.77
C THR A 36 -29.17 3.86 11.13
N ASP A 37 -28.99 5.09 11.62
CA ASP A 37 -29.53 6.33 11.05
C ASP A 37 -28.74 6.81 9.82
N LYS A 38 -27.64 6.14 9.47
CA LYS A 38 -26.75 6.46 8.33
C LYS A 38 -26.27 7.91 8.35
N SER A 39 -26.05 8.44 9.55
CA SER A 39 -25.60 9.79 9.74
C SER A 39 -24.20 9.99 9.17
N LYS A 40 -23.98 11.16 8.54
CA LYS A 40 -22.66 11.59 8.08
C LYS A 40 -21.71 11.94 9.23
N LEU A 41 -22.23 12.09 10.46
CA LEU A 41 -21.45 12.45 11.65
C LEU A 41 -20.33 11.45 11.95
N TYR A 42 -20.49 10.19 11.57
CA TYR A 42 -19.54 9.13 11.87
C TYR A 42 -18.61 8.78 10.70
N THR A 43 -18.78 9.46 9.56
CA THR A 43 -17.84 9.38 8.42
C THR A 43 -16.67 10.32 8.66
N TYR A 44 -15.46 9.77 8.73
CA TYR A 44 -14.24 10.57 8.85
C TYR A 44 -13.60 10.77 7.48
N PRO A 45 -13.17 11.97 7.09
CA PRO A 45 -12.65 12.22 5.74
C PRO A 45 -11.44 11.35 5.35
N THR A 46 -10.57 11.01 6.31
CA THR A 46 -9.31 10.27 6.11
C THR A 46 -9.37 8.84 6.66
N ASP A 47 -10.57 8.25 6.69
CA ASP A 47 -10.85 6.98 7.40
C ASP A 47 -10.05 5.76 6.92
N LEU A 48 -9.54 5.78 5.68
CA LEU A 48 -8.90 4.63 5.05
C LEU A 48 -7.82 3.98 5.93
N THR A 49 -7.04 4.79 6.66
CA THR A 49 -5.96 4.30 7.52
C THR A 49 -6.19 4.62 9.00
N ARG A 50 -7.43 4.90 9.41
CA ARG A 50 -7.78 5.16 10.80
C ARG A 50 -7.36 3.99 11.68
N GLY A 51 -6.61 4.27 12.74
CA GLY A 51 -6.17 3.28 13.72
C GLY A 51 -4.97 2.42 13.27
N ILE A 52 -4.43 2.64 12.07
CA ILE A 52 -3.19 1.99 11.63
C ILE A 52 -2.00 2.76 12.19
N VAL A 53 -1.35 2.19 13.21
CA VAL A 53 -0.14 2.76 13.81
C VAL A 53 1.08 2.34 12.98
N PRO A 54 1.91 3.28 12.49
CA PRO A 54 3.14 2.95 11.78
C PRO A 54 4.14 2.24 12.68
N LYS A 55 4.84 1.26 12.13
CA LYS A 55 5.82 0.42 12.81
C LYS A 55 7.09 0.34 11.95
N PRO A 56 8.28 0.42 12.56
CA PRO A 56 9.54 0.48 11.85
C PRO A 56 9.96 -0.90 11.33
N PHE A 57 9.20 -1.46 10.39
CA PHE A 57 9.54 -2.70 9.69
C PHE A 57 9.31 -2.56 8.18
N HIS A 58 10.00 -3.44 7.46
CA HIS A 58 10.03 -3.47 6.01
C HIS A 58 9.29 -4.70 5.48
N SER A 59 8.32 -4.49 4.60
CA SER A 59 7.64 -5.56 3.86
C SER A 59 8.50 -5.96 2.66
N HIS A 60 9.47 -6.84 2.90
CA HIS A 60 10.32 -7.40 1.85
C HIS A 60 9.50 -8.25 0.90
N ASN A 61 9.79 -8.17 -0.40
CA ASN A 61 9.02 -8.82 -1.47
C ASN A 61 7.51 -8.62 -1.30
N ASP A 62 7.08 -7.38 -1.06
CA ASP A 62 5.68 -7.11 -0.69
C ASP A 62 4.67 -7.59 -1.75
N TYR A 63 5.09 -7.66 -3.01
CA TYR A 63 4.30 -8.21 -4.10
C TYR A 63 3.96 -9.70 -3.93
N TRP A 64 4.58 -10.44 -3.00
CA TRP A 64 4.13 -11.79 -2.64
C TRP A 64 2.84 -11.82 -1.83
N ARG A 65 2.37 -10.69 -1.31
CA ARG A 65 1.08 -10.61 -0.61
C ARG A 65 -0.07 -10.63 -1.60
N ASP A 66 -1.22 -11.14 -1.15
CA ASP A 66 -2.43 -11.23 -1.97
C ASP A 66 -2.90 -9.87 -2.48
N VAL A 67 -2.75 -8.84 -1.62
CA VAL A 67 -3.05 -7.44 -1.96
C VAL A 67 -1.81 -6.59 -1.64
N PRO A 68 -0.85 -6.47 -2.58
CA PRO A 68 0.36 -5.67 -2.38
C PRO A 68 0.04 -4.22 -2.00
N PHE A 69 0.99 -3.57 -1.34
CA PHE A 69 0.92 -2.28 -0.67
C PHE A 69 -0.13 -2.20 0.46
N TYR A 70 -1.39 -2.52 0.19
CA TYR A 70 -2.46 -2.44 1.20
C TYR A 70 -2.29 -3.45 2.34
N SER A 71 -1.80 -4.66 2.06
CA SER A 71 -1.51 -5.63 3.11
C SER A 71 -0.46 -5.08 4.08
N ALA A 72 0.70 -4.63 3.56
CA ALA A 72 1.74 -4.01 4.38
C ALA A 72 1.26 -2.78 5.15
N LEU A 73 0.53 -1.88 4.47
CA LEU A 73 -0.08 -0.69 5.06
C LEU A 73 -0.98 -1.08 6.25
N SER A 74 -1.85 -2.09 6.09
CA SER A 74 -2.78 -2.53 7.13
C SER A 74 -2.10 -3.00 8.42
N TYR A 75 -0.87 -3.52 8.32
CA TYR A 75 -0.07 -3.93 9.49
C TYR A 75 0.78 -2.79 10.08
N GLY A 76 0.82 -1.63 9.43
CA GLY A 76 1.62 -0.48 9.84
C GLY A 76 3.03 -0.42 9.23
N ALA A 77 3.34 -1.17 8.17
CA ALA A 77 4.68 -1.18 7.60
C ALA A 77 5.04 0.19 7.03
N VAL A 78 6.09 0.83 7.56
CA VAL A 78 6.58 2.11 7.01
C VAL A 78 7.40 1.94 5.73
N SER A 79 7.68 0.70 5.33
CA SER A 79 8.48 0.40 4.16
C SER A 79 7.98 -0.83 3.41
N THR A 80 8.07 -0.79 2.08
CA THR A 80 7.66 -1.86 1.16
C THR A 80 8.62 -1.96 -0.02
N GLU A 81 8.78 -3.15 -0.59
CA GLU A 81 9.68 -3.40 -1.74
C GLU A 81 8.93 -3.90 -2.98
N ALA A 82 9.39 -3.48 -4.16
CA ALA A 82 8.98 -3.95 -5.48
C ALA A 82 10.19 -4.39 -6.32
N ASP A 83 10.21 -5.65 -6.76
CA ASP A 83 11.20 -6.18 -7.70
C ASP A 83 10.74 -5.87 -9.12
N VAL A 84 11.44 -5.00 -9.84
CA VAL A 84 10.99 -4.50 -11.15
C VAL A 84 11.83 -5.02 -12.32
N TRP A 85 11.14 -5.45 -13.37
CA TRP A 85 11.69 -5.90 -14.64
C TRP A 85 11.20 -5.00 -15.77
N LEU A 86 12.09 -4.35 -16.50
CA LEU A 86 11.73 -3.60 -17.70
C LEU A 86 11.66 -4.54 -18.90
N ILE A 87 10.47 -4.76 -19.44
CA ILE A 87 10.23 -5.59 -20.63
C ILE A 87 9.34 -4.81 -21.59
N ASN A 88 9.83 -4.55 -22.81
CA ASN A 88 9.10 -3.82 -23.86
C ASN A 88 8.49 -2.48 -23.40
N GLY A 89 9.19 -1.75 -22.53
CA GLY A 89 8.74 -0.45 -22.01
C GLY A 89 7.79 -0.53 -20.81
N THR A 90 7.43 -1.72 -20.34
CA THR A 90 6.60 -1.92 -19.14
C THR A 90 7.43 -2.45 -17.99
N LEU A 91 7.22 -1.89 -16.79
CA LEU A 91 7.82 -2.36 -15.54
C LEU A 91 6.92 -3.42 -14.91
N TYR A 92 7.26 -4.69 -15.09
CA TYR A 92 6.57 -5.81 -14.44
C TYR A 92 7.16 -6.08 -13.06
N VAL A 93 6.37 -6.66 -12.17
CA VAL A 93 6.78 -6.93 -10.79
C VAL A 93 6.79 -8.43 -10.49
N GLY A 94 7.91 -8.90 -9.96
CA GLY A 94 8.08 -10.27 -9.48
C GLY A 94 9.54 -10.60 -9.17
N HIS A 95 9.77 -11.59 -8.32
CA HIS A 95 11.13 -11.97 -7.95
C HIS A 95 11.89 -12.63 -9.12
N GLU A 96 11.16 -13.46 -9.88
CA GLU A 96 11.66 -14.25 -10.99
C GLU A 96 10.80 -14.02 -12.24
N LEU A 97 11.37 -14.19 -13.43
CA LEU A 97 10.66 -14.02 -14.72
C LEU A 97 9.37 -14.85 -14.81
N GLY A 98 9.36 -16.06 -14.23
CA GLY A 98 8.19 -16.95 -14.24
C GLY A 98 7.03 -16.49 -13.34
N ALA A 99 7.25 -15.51 -12.46
CA ALA A 99 6.21 -14.93 -11.60
C ALA A 99 5.57 -13.66 -12.20
N LEU A 100 6.06 -13.20 -13.36
CA LEU A 100 5.53 -12.03 -14.03
C LEU A 100 4.18 -12.35 -14.69
N THR A 101 3.29 -11.36 -14.69
CA THR A 101 2.00 -11.43 -15.38
C THR A 101 1.69 -10.07 -15.99
N ASP A 102 0.90 -10.05 -17.07
CA ASP A 102 0.59 -8.82 -17.81
C ASP A 102 -0.07 -7.73 -16.94
N VAL A 103 -0.80 -8.13 -15.90
CA VAL A 103 -1.54 -7.22 -15.02
C VAL A 103 -0.78 -6.80 -13.77
N ARG A 104 0.38 -7.40 -13.48
CA ARG A 104 1.19 -7.13 -12.28
C ARG A 104 2.36 -6.23 -12.63
N THR A 105 2.06 -4.95 -12.77
CA THR A 105 3.02 -3.89 -13.10
C THR A 105 3.35 -3.03 -11.89
N PHE A 106 4.48 -2.32 -11.93
CA PHE A 106 4.88 -1.38 -10.89
C PHE A 106 3.82 -0.28 -10.67
N ASP A 107 3.20 0.17 -11.77
CA ASP A 107 2.11 1.14 -11.73
C ASP A 107 0.87 0.60 -11.00
N SER A 108 0.39 -0.59 -11.40
CA SER A 108 -0.83 -1.20 -10.86
C SER A 108 -0.71 -1.64 -9.40
N LEU A 109 0.48 -2.10 -8.97
CA LEU A 109 0.67 -2.65 -7.63
C LEU A 109 1.18 -1.62 -6.60
N TYR A 110 1.86 -0.56 -7.04
CA TYR A 110 2.47 0.42 -6.13
C TYR A 110 2.10 1.87 -6.45
N ILE A 111 2.31 2.36 -7.67
CA ILE A 111 2.13 3.78 -7.95
C ILE A 111 0.67 4.22 -7.76
N GLN A 112 -0.29 3.55 -8.40
CA GLN A 112 -1.70 3.91 -8.29
C GLN A 112 -2.25 3.68 -6.86
N PRO A 113 -1.97 2.56 -6.18
CA PRO A 113 -2.40 2.36 -4.80
C PRO A 113 -1.85 3.39 -3.80
N ILE A 114 -0.57 3.76 -3.92
CA ILE A 114 0.06 4.79 -3.08
C ILE A 114 -0.58 6.15 -3.37
N LEU A 115 -0.74 6.52 -4.65
CA LEU A 115 -1.32 7.80 -5.05
C LEU A 115 -2.78 7.93 -4.58
N ASP A 116 -3.62 6.90 -4.75
CA ASP A 116 -5.00 6.87 -4.26
C ASP A 116 -5.06 7.03 -2.74
N THR A 117 -4.17 6.35 -2.01
CA THR A 117 -4.08 6.48 -0.55
C THR A 117 -3.73 7.90 -0.15
N LEU A 118 -2.71 8.52 -0.76
CA LEU A 118 -2.30 9.88 -0.46
C LEU A 118 -3.40 10.90 -0.82
N HIS A 119 -4.11 10.73 -1.93
CA HIS A 119 -5.26 11.58 -2.26
C HIS A 119 -6.35 11.50 -1.19
N ARG A 120 -6.68 10.30 -0.71
CA ARG A 120 -7.67 10.10 0.37
C ARG A 120 -7.21 10.67 1.71
N GLN A 121 -5.90 10.66 1.98
CA GLN A 121 -5.30 11.24 3.18
C GLN A 121 -5.17 12.78 3.15
N ASN A 122 -5.40 13.39 1.98
CA ASN A 122 -5.25 14.83 1.78
C ASN A 122 -6.49 15.47 1.12
N PRO A 123 -7.70 15.32 1.68
CA PRO A 123 -8.92 15.85 1.08
C PRO A 123 -8.97 17.38 1.13
N VAL A 124 -9.42 17.99 0.04
CA VAL A 124 -9.77 19.42 0.02
C VAL A 124 -11.15 19.60 0.67
N THR A 125 -11.21 20.42 1.71
CA THR A 125 -12.45 20.72 2.45
C THR A 125 -12.60 22.21 2.65
N LYS A 126 -13.77 22.67 3.10
CA LYS A 126 -13.96 24.07 3.51
C LYS A 126 -13.01 24.52 4.64
N PHE A 127 -12.45 23.57 5.39
CA PHE A 127 -11.52 23.80 6.49
C PHE A 127 -10.04 23.66 6.07
N SER A 128 -9.78 22.91 4.99
CA SER A 128 -8.47 22.80 4.34
C SER A 128 -8.66 23.00 2.83
N PRO A 129 -8.75 24.26 2.36
CA PRO A 129 -9.04 24.56 0.97
C PRO A 129 -7.86 24.29 0.03
N LYS A 130 -6.71 23.91 0.58
CA LYS A 130 -5.54 23.44 -0.16
C LYS A 130 -5.24 22.00 0.26
N THR A 131 -4.72 21.21 -0.68
CA THR A 131 -4.25 19.85 -0.42
C THR A 131 -3.12 19.90 0.60
N THR A 132 -3.24 19.09 1.66
CA THR A 132 -2.18 18.87 2.64
C THR A 132 -1.10 17.94 2.07
N LYS A 133 0.02 17.81 2.78
CA LYS A 133 1.14 16.90 2.41
C LYS A 133 1.31 15.80 3.47
N ASN A 134 0.20 15.23 3.92
CA ASN A 134 0.18 14.09 4.86
C ASN A 134 0.64 12.81 4.14
N GLY A 135 1.36 11.98 4.88
CA GLY A 135 1.73 10.61 4.54
C GLY A 135 0.53 9.64 4.59
N VAL A 136 0.83 8.35 4.44
CA VAL A 136 -0.19 7.31 4.32
C VAL A 136 -0.86 6.94 5.64
N PHE A 137 -0.28 7.32 6.79
CA PHE A 137 -0.79 6.98 8.13
C PHE A 137 -1.54 8.15 8.77
N ASP A 138 -2.85 8.00 8.97
CA ASP A 138 -3.68 9.01 9.65
C ASP A 138 -3.19 9.25 11.10
N THR A 139 -2.73 8.21 11.80
CA THR A 139 -2.23 8.33 13.19
C THR A 139 -0.87 9.02 13.29
N SER A 140 -0.16 9.23 12.17
CA SER A 140 1.14 9.89 12.11
C SER A 140 1.36 10.47 10.72
N SER A 141 0.72 11.62 10.46
CA SER A 141 0.68 12.22 9.12
C SER A 141 2.06 12.64 8.57
N GLY A 142 3.09 12.77 9.41
CA GLY A 142 4.46 13.06 8.97
C GLY A 142 5.30 11.82 8.63
N GLN A 143 4.81 10.61 8.88
CA GLN A 143 5.55 9.38 8.59
C GLN A 143 5.66 9.18 7.08
N THR A 144 6.89 9.23 6.56
CA THR A 144 7.18 8.89 5.16
C THR A 144 7.02 7.38 4.93
N LEU A 145 6.51 7.00 3.77
CA LEU A 145 6.56 5.65 3.25
C LEU A 145 7.86 5.46 2.48
N TYR A 146 8.65 4.45 2.84
CA TYR A 146 9.85 4.09 2.10
C TYR A 146 9.51 3.03 1.04
N LEU A 147 9.48 3.43 -0.23
CA LEU A 147 9.28 2.54 -1.37
C LEU A 147 10.65 2.10 -1.92
N PHE A 148 11.00 0.85 -1.65
CA PHE A 148 12.19 0.21 -2.21
C PHE A 148 11.88 -0.33 -3.60
N VAL A 149 12.73 -0.03 -4.57
CA VAL A 149 12.59 -0.48 -5.95
C VAL A 149 13.84 -1.27 -6.32
N ASP A 150 13.71 -2.59 -6.35
CA ASP A 150 14.81 -3.50 -6.67
C ASP A 150 14.86 -3.76 -8.18
N VAL A 151 15.84 -3.16 -8.85
CA VAL A 151 15.97 -3.21 -10.30
C VAL A 151 16.61 -4.54 -10.73
N LYS A 152 15.84 -5.39 -11.43
CA LYS A 152 16.29 -6.72 -11.87
C LYS A 152 16.90 -6.76 -13.26
N THR A 153 16.47 -5.87 -14.14
CA THR A 153 17.02 -5.70 -15.50
C THR A 153 18.20 -4.73 -15.52
N ASP A 154 18.71 -4.40 -16.71
CA ASP A 154 19.80 -3.43 -16.85
C ASP A 154 19.42 -2.07 -16.22
N GLY A 155 20.23 -1.61 -15.27
CA GLY A 155 19.97 -0.40 -14.51
C GLY A 155 19.91 0.88 -15.34
N THR A 156 20.77 0.97 -16.37
CA THR A 156 20.89 2.18 -17.19
C THR A 156 19.63 2.45 -18.03
N THR A 157 18.93 1.39 -18.40
CA THR A 157 17.65 1.46 -19.14
C THR A 157 16.44 1.41 -18.21
N THR A 158 16.51 0.63 -17.13
CA THR A 158 15.37 0.40 -16.22
C THR A 158 15.12 1.58 -15.30
N TRP A 159 16.16 2.19 -14.74
CA TRP A 159 15.98 3.28 -13.79
C TRP A 159 15.28 4.52 -14.39
N PRO A 160 15.61 4.98 -15.61
CA PRO A 160 14.81 6.01 -16.29
C PRO A 160 13.32 5.66 -16.45
N ALA A 161 13.00 4.39 -16.70
CA ALA A 161 11.60 3.94 -16.77
C ALA A 161 10.94 3.99 -15.39
N VAL A 162 11.66 3.64 -14.31
CA VAL A 162 11.18 3.79 -12.92
C VAL A 162 10.88 5.25 -12.61
N LEU A 163 11.81 6.16 -12.93
CA LEU A 163 11.61 7.60 -12.74
C LEU A 163 10.38 8.12 -13.51
N SER A 164 10.17 7.64 -14.74
CA SER A 164 8.97 7.97 -15.52
C SER A 164 7.69 7.46 -14.86
N ALA A 165 7.69 6.22 -14.36
CA ALA A 165 6.56 5.64 -13.64
C ALA A 165 6.24 6.37 -12.32
N LEU A 166 7.23 7.01 -11.70
CA LEU A 166 7.05 7.83 -10.49
C LEU A 166 6.45 9.22 -10.75
N SER A 167 6.33 9.64 -12.03
CA SER A 167 5.84 10.98 -12.39
C SER A 167 4.48 11.35 -11.79
N PRO A 168 3.49 10.46 -11.57
CA PRO A 168 2.24 10.85 -10.90
C PRO A 168 2.47 11.33 -9.46
N LEU A 169 3.35 10.65 -8.71
CA LEU A 169 3.71 11.05 -7.34
C LEU A 169 4.56 12.33 -7.34
N GLN A 170 5.44 12.49 -8.32
CA GLN A 170 6.24 13.69 -8.49
C GLN A 170 5.36 14.92 -8.79
N ASN A 171 4.43 14.79 -9.73
CA ASN A 171 3.50 15.85 -10.14
C ASN A 171 2.57 16.27 -8.99
N ALA A 172 2.25 15.35 -8.09
CA ALA A 172 1.49 15.62 -6.86
C ALA A 172 2.36 16.18 -5.71
N ASN A 173 3.67 16.38 -5.93
CA ASN A 173 4.64 16.84 -4.93
C ASN A 173 4.71 15.92 -3.68
N TYR A 174 4.60 14.61 -3.88
CA TYR A 174 4.61 13.61 -2.81
C TYR A 174 5.95 12.91 -2.60
N LEU A 175 6.91 13.09 -3.52
CA LEU A 175 8.23 12.49 -3.39
C LEU A 175 9.14 13.32 -2.48
N THR A 176 9.98 12.63 -1.71
CA THR A 176 11.19 13.23 -1.13
C THR A 176 12.12 13.68 -2.25
N THR A 177 12.64 14.90 -2.14
CA THR A 177 13.58 15.45 -3.12
C THR A 177 14.89 15.85 -2.45
N HIS A 178 15.96 15.93 -3.24
CA HIS A 178 17.28 16.37 -2.78
C HIS A 178 17.86 17.31 -3.83
N ASP A 179 18.38 18.46 -3.40
CA ASP A 179 18.95 19.48 -4.30
C ASP A 179 20.48 19.42 -4.41
N GLY A 180 21.11 18.37 -3.86
CA GLY A 180 22.56 18.25 -3.74
C GLY A 180 23.11 18.71 -2.38
N THR A 181 22.31 19.42 -1.59
CA THR A 181 22.69 19.92 -0.26
C THR A 181 21.68 19.60 0.83
N THR A 182 20.39 19.66 0.50
CA THR A 182 19.28 19.58 1.44
C THR A 182 18.31 18.51 0.97
N LEU A 183 17.94 17.62 1.88
CA LEU A 183 16.88 16.65 1.69
C LEU A 183 15.56 17.30 2.12
N ASP A 184 14.58 17.39 1.21
CA ASP A 184 13.20 17.81 1.48
C ASP A 184 12.29 16.57 1.56
N PRO A 185 11.91 16.12 2.77
CA PRO A 185 11.10 14.92 2.93
C PRO A 185 9.69 15.06 2.34
N GLY A 186 9.29 14.04 1.59
CA GLY A 186 7.94 13.86 1.09
C GLY A 186 7.20 12.71 1.80
N PRO A 187 5.88 12.61 1.59
CA PRO A 187 5.08 11.45 1.94
C PRO A 187 5.67 10.11 1.49
N VAL A 188 6.43 10.09 0.39
CA VAL A 188 7.08 8.90 -0.14
C VAL A 188 8.56 9.17 -0.39
N THR A 189 9.42 8.36 0.19
CA THR A 189 10.85 8.32 -0.14
C THR A 189 11.12 7.08 -0.98
N VAL A 190 11.61 7.27 -2.21
CA VAL A 190 11.97 6.16 -3.10
C VAL A 190 13.44 5.81 -2.90
N ILE A 191 13.72 4.52 -2.76
CA ILE A 191 15.07 3.99 -2.58
C ILE A 191 15.31 2.96 -3.68
N GLY A 192 16.28 3.22 -4.56
CA GLY A 192 16.69 2.25 -5.58
C GLY A 192 17.64 1.20 -5.00
N THR A 193 17.38 -0.07 -5.28
CA THR A 193 18.23 -1.23 -4.94
C THR A 193 18.48 -2.10 -6.18
N GLY A 194 19.09 -3.28 -6.03
CA GLY A 194 19.44 -4.15 -7.15
C GLY A 194 20.43 -3.49 -8.12
N ASN A 195 20.14 -3.55 -9.42
CA ASN A 195 20.97 -2.96 -10.47
C ASN A 195 20.84 -1.43 -10.61
N THR A 196 20.30 -0.72 -9.61
CA THR A 196 20.16 0.74 -9.70
C THR A 196 21.54 1.43 -9.81
N PRO A 197 21.81 2.19 -10.89
CA PRO A 197 23.12 2.80 -11.08
C PRO A 197 23.27 4.06 -10.23
N LEU A 198 24.29 4.08 -9.34
CA LEU A 198 24.56 5.20 -8.44
C LEU A 198 24.76 6.54 -9.17
N SER A 199 25.26 6.53 -10.41
CA SER A 199 25.47 7.73 -11.21
C SER A 199 24.17 8.39 -11.72
N LEU A 200 23.01 7.75 -11.56
CA LEU A 200 21.70 8.28 -11.97
C LEU A 200 20.80 8.63 -10.77
N ILE A 201 21.37 8.72 -9.57
CA ILE A 201 20.66 9.04 -8.31
C ILE A 201 21.24 10.33 -7.73
#